data_AF-A0A0F9PGM8-F1
#
_entry.id   AF-A0A0F9PGM8-F1
#
_cell.length_a   1.000
_cell.length_b   1.000
_cell.length_c   1.000
_cell.angle_alpha   90.00
_cell.angle_beta   90.00
_cell.angle_gamma   90.00
#
_symmetry.space_group_name_H-M   'P 1'
#
loop_
_entity.id
_entity.type
_entity.pdbx_description
1 polymer ?
#
loop_
_entity_poly.entity_id
_entity_poly.type
_entity_poly.pdbx_seq_one_letter_code
_entity_poly.pdbx_strand_id
1 'polypeptide(L)' 'MEPNFDFGEALKMLRLGFGVARVEWNGPEQSLHLQTPDEGSKMTLPYIYIKTVQFELVPWLASQTDMLAEDWHQA' A
#
# COMPACT_ATOMS: atom_id res chain seq x y z
N MET A 1 1.04 1.28 22.51
CA MET A 1 1.04 0.93 21.07
C MET A 1 0.36 2.09 20.38
N GLU A 2 1.05 2.74 19.44
CA GLU A 2 0.41 3.70 18.54
C GLU A 2 -0.82 3.02 17.92
N PRO A 3 -1.97 3.70 17.81
CA PRO A 3 -3.12 3.11 17.15
C PRO A 3 -2.77 2.86 15.69
N ASN A 4 -2.97 1.61 15.24
CA ASN A 4 -2.97 1.28 13.83
C ASN A 4 -4.19 1.94 13.15
N PHE A 5 -4.07 2.21 11.85
CA PHE A 5 -5.11 2.87 11.07
C PHE A 5 -6.04 1.85 10.39
N ASP A 6 -7.25 2.29 10.03
CA ASP A 6 -8.15 1.51 9.17
C ASP A 6 -7.72 1.56 7.68
N PHE A 7 -8.38 0.78 6.82
CA PHE A 7 -8.09 0.79 5.38
C PHE A 7 -8.34 2.14 4.70
N GLY A 8 -9.31 2.92 5.18
CA GLY A 8 -9.62 4.25 4.65
C GLY A 8 -8.51 5.26 4.95
N GLU A 9 -7.92 5.19 6.14
CA GLU A 9 -6.74 5.94 6.54
C GLU A 9 -5.49 5.48 5.79
N ALA A 10 -5.30 4.18 5.60
CA ALA A 10 -4.25 3.65 4.75
C ALA A 10 -4.33 4.22 3.31
N LEU A 11 -5.54 4.30 2.75
CA LEU A 11 -5.77 4.91 1.44
C LEU A 11 -5.48 6.42 1.42
N LYS A 12 -5.76 7.14 2.51
CA LYS A 12 -5.38 8.57 2.64
C LYS A 12 -3.86 8.71 2.63
N MET A 13 -3.14 7.87 3.37
CA MET A 13 -1.67 7.88 3.40
C MET A 13 -1.07 7.61 2.03
N LEU A 14 -1.60 6.62 1.30
CA LEU A 14 -1.21 6.33 -0.08
C LEU A 14 -1.40 7.54 -1.01
N ARG A 15 -2.51 8.28 -0.89
CA ARG A 15 -2.77 9.50 -1.69
C ARG A 15 -1.83 10.65 -1.32
N LEU A 16 -1.32 10.68 -0.09
CA LEU A 16 -0.31 11.64 0.35
C LEU A 16 1.11 11.25 -0.09
N GLY A 17 1.28 10.09 -0.73
CA GLY A 17 2.57 9.59 -1.22
C GLY A 17 3.35 8.77 -0.21
N PHE A 18 2.75 8.42 0.93
CA PHE A 18 3.37 7.53 1.91
C PHE A 18 3.13 6.07 1.57
N GLY A 19 4.12 5.22 1.91
CA GLY A 19 3.95 3.77 1.92
C GLY A 19 3.14 3.32 3.12
N VAL A 20 2.39 2.23 2.97
CA VAL A 20 1.66 1.61 4.09
C VAL A 20 1.85 0.10 4.09
N ALA A 21 1.82 -0.51 5.26
CA ALA A 21 1.92 -1.96 5.42
C ALA A 21 0.94 -2.44 6.49
N ARG A 22 0.63 -3.72 6.48
CA ARG A 22 -0.06 -4.38 7.60
C ARG A 22 0.97 -4.91 8.58
N VAL A 23 0.67 -4.85 9.86
CA VAL A 23 1.57 -5.33 10.93
C VAL A 23 1.94 -6.81 10.74
N GLU A 24 1.01 -7.64 10.29
CA GLU A 24 1.19 -9.08 10.12
C GLU A 24 1.75 -9.49 8.73
N TRP A 25 2.27 -8.55 7.93
CA TRP A 25 2.88 -8.89 6.65
C TRP A 25 4.26 -9.53 6.80
N ASN A 26 4.63 -10.36 5.82
CA ASN A 26 5.78 -11.24 5.85
C ASN A 26 7.12 -10.52 5.60
N GLY A 27 7.35 -9.37 6.25
CA GLY A 27 8.64 -8.71 6.32
C GLY A 27 8.53 -7.18 6.36
N PRO A 28 9.49 -6.50 7.02
CA PRO A 28 9.47 -5.04 7.18
C PRO A 28 9.57 -4.28 5.85
N GLU A 29 10.02 -4.95 4.79
CA GLU A 29 10.17 -4.36 3.46
C GLU A 29 8.90 -4.46 2.60
N GLN A 30 7.89 -5.24 3.01
CA GLN A 30 6.66 -5.38 2.22
C GLN A 30 5.71 -4.21 2.48
N SER A 31 5.36 -3.46 1.43
CA SER A 31 4.53 -2.25 1.56
C SER A 31 3.72 -1.96 0.30
N LEU A 32 2.57 -1.30 0.48
CA LEU A 32 1.77 -0.72 -0.61
C LEU A 32 2.19 0.70 -0.89
N HIS A 33 2.09 1.06 -2.16
CA HIS A 33 2.36 2.40 -2.67
C HIS A 33 1.36 2.73 -3.77
N LEU A 34 1.07 4.03 -3.94
CA LEU A 34 0.24 4.53 -5.04
C LEU A 34 1.14 5.00 -6.17
N GLN A 35 1.01 4.39 -7.34
CA GLN A 35 1.58 4.93 -8.57
C GLN A 35 0.59 5.94 -9.15
N THR A 36 1.09 7.12 -9.52
CA THR A 36 0.38 8.09 -10.36
C THR A 36 1.13 8.24 -11.68
N PRO A 37 0.46 8.11 -12.85
CA PRO A 37 1.12 8.18 -14.14
C PRO A 37 1.84 9.50 -14.41
N ASP A 38 2.99 9.39 -15.07
CA ASP A 38 3.79 10.47 -15.64
C ASP A 38 4.12 10.17 -17.12
N GLU A 39 4.93 11.02 -17.77
CA GLU A 39 5.32 10.86 -19.18
C GLU A 39 6.03 9.53 -19.49
N GLY A 40 6.65 8.90 -18.48
CA GLY A 40 7.36 7.63 -18.62
C GLY A 40 6.49 6.40 -18.28
N SER A 41 5.25 6.61 -17.85
CA SER A 41 4.41 5.55 -17.30
C SER A 41 3.74 4.71 -18.39
N LYS A 42 3.80 3.39 -18.23
CA LYS A 42 3.09 2.43 -19.11
C LYS A 42 1.59 2.41 -18.88
N MET A 43 1.16 2.59 -17.63
CA MET A 43 -0.26 2.65 -17.25
C MET A 43 -0.75 4.09 -17.27
N THR A 44 -1.96 4.32 -17.77
CA THR A 44 -2.52 5.67 -17.97
C THR A 44 -3.45 6.14 -16.85
N LEU A 45 -3.67 5.32 -15.81
CA LEU A 45 -4.47 5.64 -14.63
C LEU A 45 -3.73 5.25 -13.35
N PRO A 46 -3.95 5.95 -12.22
CA PRO A 46 -3.35 5.59 -10.94
C PRO A 46 -3.75 4.20 -10.47
N TYR A 47 -2.82 3.49 -9.84
CA TYR A 47 -3.06 2.17 -9.26
C TYR A 47 -2.18 1.94 -8.04
N ILE A 48 -2.65 1.05 -7.16
CA ILE A 48 -1.87 0.60 -6.01
C ILE A 48 -1.00 -0.58 -6.46
N TYR A 49 0.26 -0.58 -6.04
CA TYR A 49 1.16 -1.71 -6.19
C TYR A 49 1.72 -2.11 -4.84
N ILE A 50 2.17 -3.36 -4.76
CA ILE A 50 2.91 -3.87 -3.61
C ILE A 50 4.39 -3.98 -3.97
N LYS A 51 5.26 -3.48 -3.09
CA LYS A 51 6.68 -3.80 -3.05
C LYS A 51 6.82 -5.12 -2.29
N THR A 52 7.27 -6.18 -2.94
CA THR A 52 7.51 -7.47 -2.29
C THR A 52 8.76 -7.38 -1.41
N VAL A 53 8.99 -8.36 -0.53
CA VAL A 53 10.23 -8.44 0.25
C VAL A 53 11.48 -8.68 -0.62
N GLN A 54 11.28 -9.08 -1.88
CA GLN A 54 12.32 -9.17 -2.90
C GLN A 54 12.47 -7.86 -3.71
N PHE A 55 11.79 -6.77 -3.31
CA PHE A 55 11.79 -5.47 -3.97
C PHE A 55 11.18 -5.46 -5.38
N GLU A 56 10.33 -6.45 -5.68
CA GLU A 56 9.56 -6.47 -6.93
C GLU A 56 8.32 -5.58 -6.79
N LEU A 57 7.90 -4.94 -7.87
CA LEU A 57 6.72 -4.07 -7.90
C LEU A 57 5.61 -4.72 -8.70
N VAL A 58 4.51 -5.05 -8.04
CA VAL A 58 3.41 -5.80 -8.64
C VAL A 58 2.09 -5.08 -8.38
N PRO A 59 1.18 -4.92 -9.38
CA PRO A 59 -0.14 -4.37 -9.14
C PRO A 59 -0.87 -5.12 -8.03
N TRP A 60 -1.52 -4.38 -7.14
CA TRP A 60 -2.19 -4.95 -5.97
C TRP A 60 -3.69 -4.66 -6.00
N LEU A 61 -4.47 -5.67 -5.64
CA LEU A 61 -5.92 -5.58 -5.51
C LEU A 61 -6.29 -5.87 -4.05
N ALA A 62 -7.04 -4.94 -3.44
CA ALA A 62 -7.52 -5.12 -2.08
C ALA A 62 -8.50 -6.30 -1.99
N SER A 63 -8.21 -7.25 -1.10
CA SER A 63 -9.17 -8.27 -0.71
C SER A 63 -10.17 -7.71 0.31
N GLN A 64 -11.24 -8.45 0.59
CA GLN A 64 -12.17 -8.09 1.68
C GLN A 64 -11.47 -8.05 3.02
N THR A 65 -10.51 -8.94 3.26
CA THR A 65 -9.71 -8.95 4.50
C THR A 65 -8.87 -7.69 4.63
N ASP A 66 -8.32 -7.17 3.53
CA ASP A 66 -7.54 -5.93 3.55
C ASP A 66 -8.41 -4.71 3.86
N MET A 67 -9.59 -4.65 3.24
CA MET A 67 -10.55 -3.55 3.44
C MET A 67 -11.15 -3.52 4.85
N LEU A 68 -11.23 -4.68 5.53
CA LEU A 68 -11.74 -4.80 6.90
C LEU A 68 -10.63 -4.80 7.97
N ALA A 69 -9.36 -4.65 7.58
CA ALA A 69 -8.26 -4.68 8.52
C ALA A 69 -8.06 -3.31 9.20
N GLU A 70 -7.68 -3.36 10.47
CA GLU A 70 -7.39 -2.20 11.34
C GLU A 70 -5.94 -2.22 11.83
N ASP A 71 -5.07 -3.01 11.17
CA ASP A 71 -3.66 -3.20 11.49
C ASP A 71 -2.73 -2.52 10.48
N TRP A 72 -3.19 -1.46 9.82
CA TRP A 72 -2.38 -0.69 8.90
C TRP A 72 -1.47 0.29 9.66
N HIS A 73 -0.26 0.49 9.14
CA HIS A 73 0.68 1.50 9.61
C HIS A 73 1.45 2.11 8.44
N GLN A 74 2.09 3.25 8.66
CA GLN A 74 2.98 3.86 7.68
C GLN A 74 4.27 3.03 7.61
N ALA A 75 4.66 2.63 6.39
CA ALA A 75 5.87 1.87 6.11
C ALA A 75 7.13 2.74 5.97
#